data_AF-A0A183N146-F1
#
_entry.id   AF-A0A183N146-F1
#
_cell.length_a   1.000
_cell.length_b   1.000
_cell.length_c   1.000
_cell.angle_alpha   90.00
_cell.angle_beta   90.00
_cell.angle_gamma   90.00
#
_symmetry.space_group_name_H-M   'P 1'
#
loop_
_entity.id
_entity.type
_entity.pdbx_description
1 polymer ?
#
loop_
_entity_poly.entity_id
_entity_poly.type
_entity_poly.pdbx_seq_one_letter_code
_entity_poly.pdbx_strand_id
1 'polypeptide(L)'
;MGALFSAFCAIATFLLCIFNREPETFFSGLSSKTAYRFCGLKSYEDKVSVQFKRCSLVHVNVLLRHGTRAPDSKSIKSFTDLHERLKESYNNGSPIPYKLLTHPIPFKNAAAKELLPRGFQEHDGLGRRFFNLMRQHFNFTIENVNFYSSSIDRCIASGRAFYNGFINGSTIKPIWNRTLYCGNDEIPNSCLLNNQLSEINNHDHYIKKNITINNYLLRFFADCKNYIENIEKNKSAIYEYYQFLNSNYIVNSYENFIKRFNLKLTSSWFLLSVLKFKILFIDDLKIIFLACAYEVAAMDDNDDLSPWCSLLTPYDYPVWEYLADLKHYWRKSYGYELNYEQSCPLLGEIIQQIYNVAINFQKDNYSQNNPTLHRGSFWFGHAETVLPIVAALGIFNSSVGHSTLHKLTADRFDERLRMIYDTDVPSPTMFRTSYIAPFAGNVAFLLYYCPDLGVLKSLLAFPNFMFFINISDV
;
A
#
# COMPACT_ATOMS: atom_id res chain seq x y z
N MET A 1 -4.90 51.75 17.03
CA MET A 1 -3.85 50.70 16.99
C MET A 1 -4.36 49.30 17.32
N GLY A 2 -5.33 49.11 18.23
CA GLY A 2 -5.84 47.77 18.59
C GLY A 2 -6.50 46.96 17.47
N ALA A 3 -7.27 47.58 16.56
CA ALA A 3 -7.96 46.88 15.47
C ALA A 3 -7.02 46.38 14.35
N LEU A 4 -5.90 47.07 14.12
CA LEU A 4 -4.86 46.64 13.17
C LEU A 4 -4.05 45.46 13.74
N PHE A 5 -3.82 45.44 15.05
CA PHE A 5 -3.13 44.34 15.72
C PHE A 5 -4.00 43.07 15.77
N SER A 6 -5.31 43.20 15.99
CA SER A 6 -6.23 42.04 15.96
C SER A 6 -6.40 41.46 14.56
N ALA A 7 -6.42 42.29 13.51
CA ALA A 7 -6.45 41.82 12.13
C ALA A 7 -5.15 41.12 11.73
N PHE A 8 -3.99 41.65 12.17
CA PHE A 8 -2.69 41.02 11.92
C PHE A 8 -2.53 39.70 12.67
N CYS A 9 -3.00 39.62 13.92
CA CYS A 9 -3.08 38.35 14.66
C CYS A 9 -4.04 37.38 13.98
N ALA A 10 -5.23 37.79 13.54
CA ALA A 10 -6.16 36.90 12.86
C ALA A 10 -5.59 36.36 11.54
N ILE A 11 -4.90 37.19 10.75
CA ILE A 11 -4.23 36.79 9.51
C ILE A 11 -3.03 35.88 9.82
N ALA A 12 -2.22 36.20 10.84
CA ALA A 12 -1.10 35.37 11.26
C ALA A 12 -1.56 34.02 11.81
N THR A 13 -2.66 33.97 12.57
CA THR A 13 -3.27 32.71 13.04
C THR A 13 -3.91 31.95 11.89
N PHE A 14 -4.54 32.62 10.92
CA PHE A 14 -5.07 31.97 9.72
C PHE A 14 -3.96 31.40 8.82
N LEU A 15 -2.87 32.13 8.63
CA LEU A 15 -1.67 31.66 7.92
C LEU A 15 -0.97 30.54 8.70
N LEU A 16 -0.82 30.66 10.03
CA LEU A 16 -0.28 29.60 10.89
C LEU A 16 -1.19 28.35 10.88
N CYS A 17 -2.51 28.49 10.80
CA CYS A 17 -3.43 27.34 10.64
C CYS A 17 -3.31 26.69 9.25
N ILE A 18 -3.03 27.48 8.20
CA ILE A 18 -2.76 26.95 6.85
C ILE A 18 -1.39 26.25 6.79
N PHE A 19 -0.36 26.78 7.49
CA PHE A 19 1.01 26.27 7.44
C PHE A 19 1.36 25.23 8.53
N ASN A 20 0.61 25.14 9.63
CA ASN A 20 0.71 24.06 10.64
C ASN A 20 -0.25 22.89 10.38
N ARG A 21 -1.10 22.98 9.35
CA ARG A 21 -1.71 21.79 8.77
C ARG A 21 -0.54 21.05 8.13
N GLU A 22 -0.15 19.87 8.61
CA GLU A 22 0.53 18.94 7.70
C GLU A 22 -0.55 18.55 6.69
N PRO A 23 -0.56 19.13 5.48
CA PRO A 23 -1.49 18.62 4.48
C PRO A 23 -1.12 17.15 4.33
N GLU A 24 -2.12 16.29 4.14
CA GLU A 24 -1.82 15.00 3.55
C GLU A 24 -0.82 15.23 2.42
N THR A 25 0.35 14.60 2.52
CA THR A 25 1.39 14.87 1.54
C THR A 25 0.76 14.65 0.18
N PHE A 26 1.06 15.52 -0.77
CA PHE A 26 0.59 15.43 -2.14
C PHE A 26 0.72 13.98 -2.72
N PHE A 27 1.67 13.20 -2.20
CA PHE A 27 1.95 11.80 -2.52
C PHE A 27 1.10 10.73 -1.80
N SER A 28 0.21 11.09 -0.88
CA SER A 28 -0.74 10.16 -0.25
C SER A 28 -1.87 9.72 -1.18
N GLY A 29 -1.98 10.36 -2.35
CA GLY A 29 -3.04 10.15 -3.33
C GLY A 29 -2.64 9.36 -4.58
N LEU A 30 -1.74 8.38 -4.45
CA LEU A 30 -1.23 7.62 -5.60
C LEU A 30 -1.86 6.22 -5.70
N SER A 31 -3.06 6.04 -5.13
CA SER A 31 -3.80 4.77 -5.06
C SER A 31 -2.89 3.61 -4.57
N SER A 32 -3.01 2.40 -5.14
CA SER A 32 -2.17 1.25 -4.77
C SER A 32 -0.68 1.39 -5.07
N LYS A 33 -0.23 2.50 -5.65
CA LYS A 33 1.19 2.79 -5.92
C LYS A 33 1.82 3.76 -4.94
N THR A 34 1.03 4.25 -3.99
CA THR A 34 1.51 5.04 -2.86
C THR A 34 2.60 4.29 -2.10
N ALA A 35 3.70 4.99 -1.78
CA ALA A 35 4.77 4.47 -0.95
C ALA A 35 4.27 4.30 0.49
N TYR A 36 4.79 3.34 1.25
CA TYR A 36 4.36 3.15 2.64
C TYR A 36 4.53 4.42 3.48
N ARG A 37 5.67 5.11 3.35
CA ARG A 37 5.99 6.37 4.06
C ARG A 37 5.07 7.56 3.72
N PHE A 38 4.32 7.47 2.63
CA PHE A 38 3.38 8.51 2.20
C PHE A 38 1.93 8.09 2.43
N CYS A 39 1.70 6.95 3.10
CA CYS A 39 0.37 6.58 3.53
C CYS A 39 -0.18 7.67 4.46
N GLY A 40 -1.34 8.24 4.10
CA GLY A 40 -1.96 9.30 4.89
C GLY A 40 -2.78 8.80 6.09
N LEU A 41 -2.80 7.49 6.35
CA LEU A 41 -3.45 6.95 7.54
C LEU A 41 -2.70 7.39 8.78
N LYS A 42 -3.42 8.03 9.69
CA LYS A 42 -2.92 8.39 11.01
C LYS A 42 -3.49 7.43 12.04
N SER A 43 -2.68 7.05 13.02
CA SER A 43 -3.14 6.31 14.20
C SER A 43 -4.34 7.04 14.82
N TYR A 44 -5.41 6.30 15.04
CA TYR A 44 -6.58 6.79 15.76
C TYR A 44 -6.57 6.22 17.18
N GLU A 45 -6.15 7.04 18.14
CA GLU A 45 -6.26 6.72 19.55
C GLU A 45 -7.63 7.12 20.08
N ASP A 46 -8.45 6.13 20.46
CA ASP A 46 -9.73 6.34 21.13
C ASP A 46 -9.69 5.87 22.60
N LYS A 47 -10.83 5.92 23.29
CA LYS A 47 -10.93 5.42 24.66
C LYS A 47 -10.60 3.93 24.79
N VAL A 48 -10.75 3.15 23.73
CA VAL A 48 -10.41 1.72 23.69
C VAL A 48 -8.88 1.57 23.63
N SER A 49 -8.20 2.40 22.84
CA SER A 49 -6.73 2.42 22.77
C SER A 49 -6.06 2.64 24.14
N VAL A 50 -6.64 3.50 24.98
CA VAL A 50 -6.17 3.78 26.35
C VAL A 50 -6.32 2.57 27.28
N GLN A 51 -7.34 1.72 27.07
CA GLN A 51 -7.56 0.52 27.88
C GLN A 51 -6.46 -0.53 27.64
N PHE A 52 -5.91 -0.61 26.43
CA PHE A 52 -4.80 -1.53 26.12
C PHE A 52 -3.51 -1.21 26.88
N LYS A 53 -3.33 0.01 27.41
CA LYS A 53 -2.17 0.35 28.25
C LYS A 53 -2.08 -0.49 29.52
N ARG A 54 -3.19 -1.12 29.94
CA ARG A 54 -3.27 -2.03 31.09
C ARG A 54 -3.19 -3.52 30.69
N CYS A 55 -3.05 -3.80 29.40
CA CYS A 55 -2.98 -5.14 28.86
C CYS A 55 -1.56 -5.48 28.43
N SER A 56 -1.25 -6.77 28.36
CA SER A 56 0.01 -7.27 27.81
C SER A 56 -0.22 -7.92 26.46
N LEU A 57 0.57 -7.56 25.45
CA LEU A 57 0.54 -8.24 24.15
C LEU A 57 0.94 -9.71 24.35
N VAL A 58 0.28 -10.63 23.63
CA VAL A 58 0.53 -12.08 23.72
C VAL A 58 0.94 -12.65 22.36
N HIS A 59 0.31 -12.18 21.29
CA HIS A 59 0.51 -12.68 19.93
C HIS A 59 0.29 -11.59 18.88
N VAL A 60 1.04 -11.68 17.78
CA VAL A 60 0.99 -10.76 16.64
C VAL A 60 0.81 -11.54 15.35
N ASN A 61 -0.28 -11.29 14.61
CA ASN A 61 -0.50 -11.88 13.30
C ASN A 61 -0.64 -10.78 12.25
N VAL A 62 0.20 -10.75 11.23
CA VAL A 62 0.28 -9.61 10.30
C VAL A 62 0.24 -10.07 8.85
N LEU A 63 -0.70 -9.53 8.08
CA LEU A 63 -0.74 -9.65 6.64
C LEU A 63 -0.09 -8.42 6.01
N LEU A 64 0.97 -8.62 5.24
CA LEU A 64 1.72 -7.58 4.55
C LEU A 64 1.63 -7.76 3.04
N ARG A 65 1.40 -6.66 2.33
CA ARG A 65 1.65 -6.59 0.88
C ARG A 65 3.15 -6.51 0.64
N HIS A 66 3.62 -7.07 -0.47
CA HIS A 66 4.99 -6.85 -0.93
C HIS A 66 5.36 -5.34 -1.01
N GLY A 67 6.65 -5.05 -0.87
CA GLY A 67 7.18 -3.68 -0.91
C GLY A 67 7.17 -3.05 -2.31
N THR A 68 7.73 -1.86 -2.38
CA THR A 68 7.93 -1.09 -3.61
C THR A 68 8.69 -1.90 -4.65
N ARG A 69 8.17 -1.91 -5.88
CA ARG A 69 8.67 -2.77 -6.98
C ARG A 69 8.72 -2.02 -8.31
N ALA A 70 9.50 -2.57 -9.24
CA ALA A 70 9.50 -2.13 -10.62
C ALA A 70 8.11 -2.38 -11.27
N PRO A 71 7.70 -1.56 -12.25
CA PRO A 71 6.53 -1.82 -13.09
C PRO A 71 6.68 -3.10 -13.92
N ASP A 72 5.62 -3.51 -14.61
CA ASP A 72 5.73 -4.56 -15.62
C ASP A 72 6.31 -4.02 -16.95
N SER A 73 6.80 -4.92 -17.80
CA SER A 73 7.45 -4.54 -19.07
C SER A 73 6.54 -3.72 -20.00
N LYS A 74 5.21 -3.94 -19.94
CA LYS A 74 4.25 -3.17 -20.73
C LYS A 74 4.17 -1.73 -20.25
N SER A 75 4.15 -1.54 -18.92
CA SER A 75 4.16 -0.21 -18.30
C SER A 75 5.47 0.53 -18.59
N ILE A 76 6.62 -0.13 -18.44
CA ILE A 76 7.94 0.45 -18.76
C ILE A 76 8.01 0.88 -20.23
N LYS A 77 7.51 0.04 -21.14
CA LYS A 77 7.41 0.40 -22.56
C LYS A 77 6.50 1.62 -22.75
N SER A 78 5.34 1.68 -22.11
CA SER A 78 4.45 2.84 -22.23
C SER A 78 5.08 4.14 -21.71
N PHE A 79 5.92 4.08 -20.67
CA PHE A 79 6.71 5.24 -20.21
C PHE A 79 7.71 5.69 -21.27
N THR A 80 8.38 4.73 -21.93
CA THR A 80 9.32 4.99 -23.02
C THR A 80 8.61 5.66 -24.21
N ASP A 81 7.55 5.02 -24.70
CA ASP A 81 6.80 5.48 -25.88
C ASP A 81 6.18 6.87 -25.65
N LEU A 82 5.70 7.16 -24.43
CA LEU A 82 5.18 8.49 -24.09
C LEU A 82 6.30 9.53 -23.95
N HIS A 83 7.45 9.19 -23.35
CA HIS A 83 8.59 10.09 -23.25
C HIS A 83 9.06 10.56 -24.63
N GLU A 84 9.16 9.63 -25.58
CA GLU A 84 9.54 9.92 -26.97
C GLU A 84 8.54 10.87 -27.66
N ARG A 85 7.24 10.64 -27.50
CA ARG A 85 6.20 11.55 -28.05
C ARG A 85 6.21 12.94 -27.40
N LEU A 86 6.46 13.04 -26.09
CA LEU A 86 6.60 14.32 -25.41
C LEU A 86 7.85 15.07 -25.86
N LYS A 87 8.95 14.35 -26.14
CA LYS A 87 10.17 14.92 -26.71
C LYS A 87 9.96 15.44 -28.13
N GLU A 88 9.22 14.72 -28.97
CA GLU A 88 8.83 15.20 -30.30
C GLU A 88 7.96 16.46 -30.20
N SER A 89 6.99 16.46 -29.27
CA SER A 89 6.13 17.63 -29.03
C SER A 89 6.94 18.86 -28.60
N TYR A 90 7.93 18.67 -27.71
CA TYR A 90 8.86 19.73 -27.31
C TYR A 90 9.63 20.31 -28.52
N ASN A 91 10.19 19.44 -29.37
CA ASN A 91 10.89 19.86 -30.57
C ASN A 91 9.98 20.63 -31.54
N ASN A 92 8.67 20.38 -31.49
CA ASN A 92 7.64 21.07 -32.29
C ASN A 92 7.08 22.36 -31.62
N GLY A 93 7.69 22.80 -30.52
CA GLY A 93 7.39 24.06 -29.82
C GLY A 93 6.45 23.95 -28.62
N SER A 94 6.08 22.75 -28.18
CA SER A 94 5.28 22.57 -26.96
C SER A 94 6.12 22.85 -25.70
N PRO A 95 5.60 23.58 -24.69
CA PRO A 95 6.33 23.92 -23.46
C PRO A 95 6.44 22.73 -22.49
N ILE A 96 6.95 21.60 -22.95
CA ILE A 96 7.27 20.45 -22.10
C ILE A 96 8.48 20.78 -21.22
N PRO A 97 8.46 20.49 -19.90
CA PRO A 97 9.58 20.81 -19.02
C PRO A 97 10.87 20.14 -19.49
N TYR A 98 11.93 20.91 -19.70
CA TYR A 98 13.23 20.36 -20.13
C TYR A 98 13.78 19.30 -19.16
N LYS A 99 13.54 19.47 -17.85
CA LYS A 99 13.91 18.49 -16.82
C LYS A 99 13.34 17.09 -17.10
N LEU A 100 12.13 16.99 -17.66
CA LEU A 100 11.53 15.71 -18.06
C LEU A 100 12.30 15.06 -19.22
N LEU A 101 12.74 15.85 -20.19
CA LEU A 101 13.40 15.37 -21.41
C LEU A 101 14.79 14.81 -21.13
N THR A 102 15.47 15.39 -20.14
CA THR A 102 16.78 14.92 -19.65
C THR A 102 16.66 13.88 -18.55
N HIS A 103 15.47 13.70 -17.98
CA HIS A 103 15.22 12.69 -16.94
C HIS A 103 15.34 11.29 -17.53
N PRO A 104 16.04 10.35 -16.87
CA PRO A 104 16.08 8.96 -17.30
C PRO A 104 14.66 8.38 -17.41
N ILE A 105 14.43 7.53 -18.42
CA ILE A 105 13.15 6.84 -18.53
C ILE A 105 12.95 5.95 -17.30
N PRO A 106 11.82 6.07 -16.59
CA PRO A 106 11.59 5.34 -15.36
C PRO A 106 11.77 3.84 -15.55
N PHE A 107 12.61 3.22 -14.73
CA PHE A 107 12.79 1.77 -14.65
C PHE A 107 13.26 1.08 -15.95
N LYS A 108 13.79 1.83 -16.94
CA LYS A 108 14.23 1.27 -18.24
C LYS A 108 15.21 0.09 -18.09
N ASN A 109 16.09 0.15 -17.09
CA ASN A 109 17.09 -0.87 -16.81
C ASN A 109 16.72 -1.77 -15.61
N ALA A 110 15.54 -1.60 -15.03
CA ALA A 110 15.10 -2.42 -13.90
C ALA A 110 14.48 -3.73 -14.42
N ALA A 111 14.74 -4.83 -13.72
CA ALA A 111 14.04 -6.08 -14.01
C ALA A 111 12.55 -5.93 -13.65
N ALA A 112 11.69 -6.28 -14.61
CA ALA A 112 10.27 -6.02 -14.51
C ALA A 112 9.63 -6.76 -13.32
N LYS A 113 8.76 -6.06 -12.57
CA LYS A 113 8.02 -6.58 -11.40
C LYS A 113 8.86 -7.01 -10.19
N GLU A 114 10.18 -6.88 -10.24
CA GLU A 114 11.07 -7.19 -9.11
C GLU A 114 10.98 -6.15 -8.00
N LEU A 115 11.29 -6.59 -6.77
CA LEU A 115 11.35 -5.71 -5.62
C LEU A 115 12.50 -4.71 -5.80
N LEU A 116 12.23 -3.43 -5.56
CA LEU A 116 13.23 -2.37 -5.67
C LEU A 116 13.97 -2.18 -4.34
N PRO A 117 15.17 -1.58 -4.34
CA PRO A 117 15.86 -1.05 -3.17
C PRO A 117 14.95 -0.56 -2.05
N ARG A 118 14.02 0.34 -2.36
CA ARG A 118 13.06 0.89 -1.41
C ARG A 118 12.17 -0.18 -0.79
N GLY A 119 11.70 -1.14 -1.57
CA GLY A 119 10.88 -2.26 -1.08
C GLY A 119 11.60 -3.15 -0.07
N PHE A 120 12.92 -3.32 -0.20
CA PHE A 120 13.73 -4.01 0.82
C PHE A 120 13.81 -3.19 2.11
N GLN A 121 14.05 -1.88 2.02
CA GLN A 121 14.10 -0.98 3.18
C GLN A 121 12.76 -0.92 3.92
N GLU A 122 11.64 -0.83 3.18
CA GLU A 122 10.29 -0.81 3.76
C GLU A 122 10.05 -2.04 4.64
N HIS A 123 10.37 -3.24 4.13
CA HIS A 123 10.14 -4.49 4.86
C HIS A 123 11.16 -4.72 5.97
N ASP A 124 12.45 -4.41 5.78
CA ASP A 124 13.44 -4.46 6.86
C ASP A 124 13.04 -3.54 8.03
N GLY A 125 12.62 -2.32 7.72
CA GLY A 125 12.10 -1.38 8.71
C GLY A 125 10.87 -1.91 9.44
N LEU A 126 9.89 -2.45 8.71
CA LEU A 126 8.70 -3.09 9.31
C LEU A 126 9.11 -4.25 10.23
N GLY A 127 10.04 -5.11 9.81
CA GLY A 127 10.56 -6.20 10.60
C GLY A 127 11.14 -5.74 11.94
N ARG A 128 11.98 -4.69 11.91
CA ARG A 128 12.57 -4.10 13.13
C ARG A 128 11.51 -3.52 14.06
N ARG A 129 10.49 -2.85 13.53
CA ARG A 129 9.42 -2.27 14.35
C ARG A 129 8.61 -3.35 15.06
N PHE A 130 8.22 -4.42 14.35
CA PHE A 130 7.54 -5.55 14.98
C PHE A 130 8.43 -6.31 15.99
N PHE A 131 9.73 -6.47 15.71
CA PHE A 131 10.66 -7.03 16.69
C PHE A 131 10.69 -6.19 17.97
N ASN A 132 10.85 -4.87 17.85
CA ASN A 132 10.88 -3.96 18.98
C ASN A 132 9.57 -3.98 19.76
N LEU A 133 8.41 -3.92 19.07
CA LEU A 133 7.10 -4.01 19.70
C LEU A 133 6.97 -5.31 20.52
N MET A 134 7.27 -6.45 19.91
CA MET A 134 7.10 -7.76 20.58
C MET A 134 8.05 -7.88 21.78
N ARG A 135 9.31 -7.41 21.64
CA ARG A 135 10.31 -7.43 22.73
C ARG A 135 9.97 -6.55 23.91
N GLN A 136 9.14 -5.53 23.75
CA GLN A 136 8.65 -4.72 24.86
C GLN A 136 7.69 -5.51 25.78
N HIS A 137 7.05 -6.56 25.27
CA HIS A 137 6.01 -7.28 26.01
C HIS A 137 6.40 -8.69 26.44
N PHE A 138 7.23 -9.40 25.67
CA PHE A 138 7.62 -10.78 25.99
C PHE A 138 8.94 -11.18 25.35
N ASN A 139 9.58 -12.18 25.95
CA ASN A 139 10.70 -12.87 25.33
C ASN A 139 10.21 -13.91 24.32
N PHE A 140 10.89 -14.00 23.19
CA PHE A 140 10.64 -15.01 22.18
C PHE A 140 11.94 -15.40 21.49
N THR A 141 11.93 -16.58 20.88
CA THR A 141 12.96 -17.04 19.95
C THR A 141 12.36 -17.08 18.54
N ILE A 142 13.20 -17.25 17.53
CA ILE A 142 12.71 -17.32 16.15
C ILE A 142 11.79 -18.53 15.93
N GLU A 143 11.89 -19.57 16.76
CA GLU A 143 11.01 -20.73 16.71
C GLU A 143 9.56 -20.41 17.09
N ASN A 144 9.34 -19.35 17.88
CA ASN A 144 8.00 -18.89 18.24
C ASN A 144 7.28 -18.11 17.14
N VAL A 145 7.90 -17.90 15.97
CA VAL A 145 7.41 -16.98 14.94
C VAL A 145 7.42 -17.63 13.58
N ASN A 146 6.30 -17.61 12.85
CA ASN A 146 6.20 -18.19 11.51
C ASN A 146 6.17 -17.12 10.42
N PHE A 147 6.76 -17.44 9.26
CA PHE A 147 6.80 -16.58 8.09
C PHE A 147 6.19 -17.34 6.90
N TYR A 148 5.24 -16.71 6.21
CA TYR A 148 4.54 -17.28 5.07
C TYR A 148 4.57 -16.31 3.89
N SER A 149 4.76 -16.79 2.67
CA SER A 149 4.73 -15.94 1.48
C SER A 149 3.96 -16.60 0.35
N SER A 150 3.39 -15.80 -0.55
CA SER A 150 3.04 -16.32 -1.87
C SER A 150 4.31 -16.69 -2.65
N SER A 151 4.16 -17.53 -3.67
CA SER A 151 5.28 -18.00 -4.51
C SER A 151 5.83 -16.94 -5.47
N ILE A 152 5.44 -15.68 -5.31
CA ILE A 152 5.88 -14.60 -6.20
C ILE A 152 7.18 -14.01 -5.62
N ASP A 153 8.22 -13.91 -6.45
CA ASP A 153 9.58 -13.47 -6.04
C ASP A 153 9.60 -12.22 -5.19
N ARG A 154 8.86 -11.17 -5.59
CA ARG A 154 8.78 -9.92 -4.80
C ARG A 154 8.17 -10.09 -3.41
N CYS A 155 7.26 -11.06 -3.21
CA CYS A 155 6.70 -11.37 -1.90
C CYS A 155 7.72 -12.12 -1.05
N ILE A 156 8.43 -13.09 -1.64
CA ILE A 156 9.51 -13.83 -0.98
C ILE A 156 10.63 -12.87 -0.57
N ALA A 157 11.07 -11.99 -1.48
CA ALA A 157 12.07 -10.98 -1.21
C ALA A 157 11.63 -9.99 -0.11
N SER A 158 10.35 -9.59 -0.10
CA SER A 158 9.78 -8.76 0.97
C SER A 158 9.84 -9.50 2.31
N GLY A 159 9.45 -10.77 2.34
CA GLY A 159 9.51 -11.60 3.54
C GLY A 159 10.94 -11.81 4.05
N ARG A 160 11.91 -11.98 3.16
CA ARG A 160 13.34 -12.08 3.52
C ARG A 160 13.87 -10.77 4.10
N ALA A 161 13.50 -9.63 3.51
CA ALA A 161 13.87 -8.31 4.03
C ALA A 161 13.27 -8.06 5.42
N PHE A 162 11.99 -8.38 5.59
CA PHE A 162 11.31 -8.32 6.88
C PHE A 162 11.97 -9.22 7.91
N TYR A 163 12.26 -10.47 7.56
CA TYR A 163 12.93 -11.41 8.44
C TYR A 163 14.29 -10.86 8.92
N ASN A 164 15.11 -10.30 8.02
CA ASN A 164 16.39 -9.67 8.38
C ASN A 164 16.22 -8.57 9.43
N GLY A 165 15.26 -7.67 9.21
CA GLY A 165 14.94 -6.62 10.19
C GLY A 165 14.43 -7.20 11.51
N PHE A 166 13.58 -8.22 11.44
CA PHE A 166 12.94 -8.86 12.59
C PHE A 166 13.91 -9.64 13.48
N ILE A 167 15.02 -10.16 12.95
CA ILE A 167 16.08 -10.78 13.75
C ILE A 167 17.16 -9.77 14.19
N ASN A 168 16.90 -8.47 14.01
CA ASN A 168 17.87 -7.40 14.22
C ASN A 168 19.19 -7.61 13.43
N GLY A 169 19.09 -8.14 12.21
CA GLY A 169 20.21 -8.33 11.30
C GLY A 169 20.80 -6.99 10.84
N SER A 170 21.91 -7.03 10.11
CA SER A 170 22.55 -5.84 9.54
C SER A 170 21.57 -5.03 8.68
N THR A 171 21.59 -3.71 8.81
CA THR A 171 20.70 -2.82 8.05
C THR A 171 20.93 -3.00 6.55
N ILE A 172 19.84 -3.20 5.81
CA ILE A 172 19.89 -3.26 4.35
C ILE A 172 20.14 -1.84 3.82
N LYS A 173 21.37 -1.57 3.39
CA LYS A 173 21.71 -0.48 2.48
C LYS A 173 21.53 -1.00 1.05
N PRO A 174 20.42 -0.73 0.36
CA PRO A 174 20.28 -1.20 -1.00
C PRO A 174 21.26 -0.47 -1.92
N ILE A 175 21.87 -1.19 -2.85
CA ILE A 175 22.71 -0.58 -3.89
C ILE A 175 21.76 -0.16 -5.01
N TRP A 176 21.47 1.14 -5.09
CA TRP A 176 20.52 1.75 -6.04
C TRP A 176 20.80 1.45 -7.53
N ASN A 177 22.00 0.98 -7.85
CA ASN A 177 22.44 0.59 -9.21
C ASN A 177 22.35 -0.92 -9.53
N ARG A 178 21.80 -1.77 -8.65
CA ARG A 178 21.53 -3.19 -8.96
C ARG A 178 20.16 -3.61 -8.45
N THR A 179 19.41 -4.31 -9.29
CA THR A 179 18.31 -5.15 -8.83
C THR A 179 18.90 -6.24 -7.94
N LEU A 180 18.45 -6.31 -6.69
CA LEU A 180 18.82 -7.36 -5.74
C LEU A 180 18.14 -8.66 -6.20
N TYR A 181 18.83 -9.43 -7.04
CA TYR A 181 18.38 -10.76 -7.43
C TYR A 181 18.63 -11.74 -6.28
N CYS A 182 17.56 -12.04 -5.55
CA CYS A 182 17.56 -13.05 -4.50
C CYS A 182 17.26 -14.41 -5.13
N GLY A 183 18.31 -15.11 -5.59
CA GLY A 183 18.23 -16.41 -6.26
C GLY A 183 17.55 -17.53 -5.44
N ASN A 184 17.42 -18.68 -6.10
CA ASN A 184 16.75 -19.89 -5.61
C ASN A 184 17.45 -20.51 -4.39
N ASP A 185 16.63 -20.95 -3.43
CA ASP A 185 16.75 -21.88 -2.27
C ASP A 185 18.08 -22.21 -1.56
N GLU A 186 19.22 -21.88 -2.12
CA GLU A 186 20.52 -21.92 -1.46
C GLU A 186 20.89 -20.48 -1.08
N ILE A 187 20.90 -20.23 0.23
CA ILE A 187 21.52 -19.12 0.98
C ILE A 187 21.73 -17.81 0.20
N PRO A 188 21.18 -16.66 0.66
CA PRO A 188 21.36 -15.38 -0.02
C PRO A 188 22.77 -14.82 0.17
N ASN A 189 23.80 -15.45 -0.42
CA ASN A 189 25.11 -14.84 -0.56
C ASN A 189 25.08 -13.63 -1.50
N SER A 190 23.99 -13.43 -2.27
CA SER A 190 23.80 -12.30 -3.20
C SER A 190 22.71 -11.29 -2.81
N CYS A 191 21.93 -11.50 -1.73
CA CYS A 191 21.11 -10.41 -1.16
C CYS A 191 21.92 -9.56 -0.17
N LEU A 192 23.21 -9.87 0.01
CA LEU A 192 24.17 -9.07 0.76
C LEU A 192 24.83 -8.04 -0.15
N LEU A 193 24.82 -6.81 0.35
CA LEU A 193 25.71 -5.71 0.03
C LEU A 193 27.13 -6.13 -0.37
N ASN A 194 27.66 -5.49 -1.41
CA ASN A 194 28.90 -5.85 -2.11
C ASN A 194 30.19 -5.67 -1.26
N ASN A 195 31.20 -6.51 -1.58
CA ASN A 195 32.65 -6.31 -1.43
C ASN A 195 33.28 -6.24 -0.02
N GLN A 196 33.28 -7.34 0.74
CA GLN A 196 34.40 -7.75 1.65
C GLN A 196 34.03 -9.05 2.42
N LEU A 197 33.79 -10.14 1.69
CA LEU A 197 33.73 -11.49 2.28
C LEU A 197 34.66 -12.43 1.52
N SER A 198 35.88 -11.96 1.24
CA SER A 198 37.04 -12.84 1.29
C SER A 198 37.45 -12.90 2.76
N GLU A 199 37.46 -14.11 3.34
CA GLU A 199 37.95 -14.42 4.70
C GLU A 199 36.95 -14.34 5.88
N ILE A 200 35.76 -14.91 5.75
CA ILE A 200 35.11 -15.55 6.92
C ILE A 200 34.86 -17.02 6.61
N ASN A 201 35.93 -17.81 6.71
CA ASN A 201 35.81 -19.24 6.98
C ASN A 201 35.35 -19.37 8.45
N ASN A 202 34.32 -20.19 8.68
CA ASN A 202 33.56 -20.40 9.93
C ASN A 202 32.48 -19.35 10.25
N HIS A 203 31.20 -19.69 9.99
CA HIS A 203 30.15 -19.74 11.04
C HIS A 203 28.74 -20.07 10.49
N ASP A 204 28.27 -21.26 10.85
CA ASP A 204 26.88 -21.74 10.86
C ASP A 204 25.95 -20.90 11.77
N HIS A 205 25.73 -19.60 11.50
CA HIS A 205 24.88 -18.80 12.40
C HIS A 205 23.86 -17.84 11.78
N TYR A 206 23.60 -17.94 10.46
CA TYR A 206 22.33 -17.50 9.89
C TYR A 206 21.40 -18.71 9.74
N ILE A 207 20.77 -19.12 10.84
CA ILE A 207 19.82 -20.23 10.85
C ILE A 207 18.64 -19.86 9.93
N LYS A 208 18.61 -20.54 8.79
CA LYS A 208 17.64 -20.50 7.71
C LYS A 208 16.24 -20.84 8.24
N LYS A 209 15.49 -19.89 8.82
CA LYS A 209 14.05 -20.12 8.99
C LYS A 209 13.40 -20.02 7.63
N ASN A 210 12.94 -21.17 7.12
CA ASN A 210 12.29 -21.25 5.82
C ASN A 210 10.99 -20.44 5.83
N ILE A 211 10.88 -19.46 4.93
CA ILE A 211 9.60 -18.83 4.62
C ILE A 211 8.73 -19.89 3.93
N THR A 212 7.60 -20.22 4.53
CA THR A 212 6.69 -21.24 3.99
C THR A 212 5.88 -20.65 2.83
N ILE A 213 5.96 -21.28 1.66
CA ILE A 213 5.18 -20.85 0.50
C ILE A 213 3.74 -21.37 0.62
N ASN A 214 2.75 -20.46 0.58
CA ASN A 214 1.34 -20.82 0.67
C ASN A 214 0.47 -20.00 -0.32
N ASN A 215 0.37 -20.50 -1.55
CA ASN A 215 -0.46 -19.86 -2.58
C ASN A 215 -1.96 -20.04 -2.34
N TYR A 216 -2.37 -21.14 -1.72
CA TYR A 216 -3.77 -21.40 -1.41
C TYR A 216 -4.36 -20.27 -0.55
N LEU A 217 -3.64 -19.85 0.50
CA LEU A 217 -4.08 -18.77 1.38
C LEU A 217 -3.73 -17.37 0.86
N LEU A 218 -2.62 -17.19 0.14
CA LEU A 218 -2.13 -15.84 -0.21
C LEU A 218 -2.44 -15.42 -1.65
N ARG A 219 -2.93 -16.34 -2.48
CA ARG A 219 -3.28 -16.13 -3.89
C ARG A 219 -4.62 -16.77 -4.27
N PHE A 220 -5.57 -16.86 -3.35
CA PHE A 220 -6.93 -17.38 -3.61
C PHE A 220 -7.58 -16.77 -4.87
N PHE A 221 -7.28 -15.50 -5.19
CA PHE A 221 -7.78 -14.79 -6.37
C PHE A 221 -7.24 -15.33 -7.71
N ALA A 222 -6.14 -16.07 -7.69
CA ALA A 222 -5.52 -16.63 -8.90
C ALA A 222 -6.20 -17.92 -9.35
N ASP A 223 -6.86 -18.63 -8.43
CA ASP A 223 -7.45 -19.96 -8.69
C ASP A 223 -8.98 -19.98 -8.55
N CYS A 224 -9.59 -18.93 -8.00
CA CYS A 224 -11.05 -18.82 -7.88
C CYS A 224 -11.72 -18.58 -9.25
N LYS A 225 -12.14 -19.66 -9.93
CA LYS A 225 -12.77 -19.61 -11.26
C LYS A 225 -13.95 -18.65 -11.33
N ASN A 226 -14.84 -18.71 -10.34
CA ASN A 226 -16.04 -17.87 -10.27
C ASN A 226 -15.66 -16.37 -10.28
N TYR A 227 -14.65 -15.99 -9.47
CA TYR A 227 -14.12 -14.63 -9.44
C TYR A 227 -13.47 -14.23 -10.78
N ILE A 228 -12.65 -15.11 -11.35
CA ILE A 228 -11.93 -14.85 -12.60
C ILE A 228 -12.90 -14.60 -13.76
N GLU A 229 -13.92 -15.44 -13.90
CA GLU A 229 -14.88 -15.39 -14.99
C GLU A 229 -15.85 -14.21 -14.83
N ASN A 230 -16.44 -14.07 -13.64
CA ASN A 230 -17.53 -13.11 -13.43
C ASN A 230 -17.06 -11.69 -13.10
N ILE A 231 -15.81 -11.51 -12.64
CA ILE A 231 -15.30 -10.21 -12.16
C ILE A 231 -13.97 -9.81 -12.82
N GLU A 232 -12.95 -10.68 -12.79
CA GLU A 232 -11.63 -10.29 -13.27
C GLU A 232 -11.58 -10.09 -14.80
N LYS A 233 -12.19 -11.00 -15.56
CA LYS A 233 -12.26 -10.92 -17.03
C LYS A 233 -13.48 -10.13 -17.51
N ASN A 234 -14.50 -9.99 -16.67
CA ASN A 234 -15.72 -9.28 -17.01
C ASN A 234 -15.55 -7.75 -16.93
N LYS A 235 -15.69 -7.06 -18.06
CA LYS A 235 -15.62 -5.59 -18.09
C LYS A 235 -16.83 -4.93 -17.43
N SER A 236 -18.01 -5.55 -17.53
CA SER A 236 -19.23 -5.02 -16.92
C SER A 236 -19.19 -5.06 -15.40
N ALA A 237 -18.37 -5.93 -14.80
CA ALA A 237 -18.17 -6.00 -13.35
C ALA A 237 -17.45 -4.77 -12.78
N ILE A 238 -16.83 -3.93 -13.62
CA ILE A 238 -16.23 -2.65 -13.20
C ILE A 238 -16.91 -1.49 -13.94
N TYR A 239 -18.24 -1.55 -14.08
CA TYR A 239 -19.05 -0.54 -14.76
C TYR A 239 -18.74 0.88 -14.28
N GLU A 240 -18.69 1.10 -12.96
CA GLU A 240 -18.39 2.42 -12.37
C GLU A 240 -17.02 2.97 -12.80
N TYR A 241 -16.00 2.12 -12.96
CA TYR A 241 -14.71 2.53 -13.50
C TYR A 241 -14.86 3.10 -14.92
N TYR A 242 -15.62 2.42 -15.79
CA TYR A 242 -15.82 2.88 -17.16
C TYR A 242 -16.73 4.11 -17.26
N GLN A 243 -17.73 4.21 -16.38
CA GLN A 243 -18.56 5.41 -16.27
C GLN A 243 -17.71 6.62 -15.87
N PHE A 244 -16.87 6.48 -14.85
CA PHE A 244 -15.98 7.56 -14.43
C PHE A 244 -14.91 7.89 -15.47
N LEU A 245 -14.35 6.88 -16.15
CA LEU A 245 -13.40 7.05 -17.26
C LEU A 245 -13.97 7.92 -18.38
N ASN A 246 -15.28 7.84 -18.62
CA ASN A 246 -15.98 8.61 -19.65
C ASN A 246 -16.57 9.93 -19.14
N SER A 247 -16.38 10.27 -17.86
CA SER A 247 -16.94 11.47 -17.23
C SER A 247 -16.25 12.76 -17.68
N ASN A 248 -16.92 13.89 -17.43
CA ASN A 248 -16.34 15.21 -17.67
C ASN A 248 -15.10 15.47 -16.81
N TYR A 249 -14.93 14.81 -15.65
CA TYR A 249 -13.74 15.00 -14.83
C TYR A 249 -12.46 14.56 -15.55
N ILE A 250 -12.50 13.39 -16.19
CA ILE A 250 -11.40 12.83 -16.99
C ILE A 250 -11.18 13.66 -18.26
N VAL A 251 -12.26 14.05 -18.94
CA VAL A 251 -12.18 14.89 -20.13
C VAL A 251 -11.54 16.24 -19.80
N ASN A 252 -11.96 16.90 -18.73
CA ASN A 252 -11.39 18.17 -18.29
C ASN A 252 -9.92 18.05 -17.88
N SER A 253 -9.54 16.99 -17.15
CA SER A 253 -8.14 16.70 -16.81
C SER A 253 -7.27 16.63 -18.08
N TYR A 254 -7.77 15.92 -19.09
CA TYR A 254 -7.10 15.80 -20.38
C TYR A 254 -7.05 17.10 -21.18
N GLU A 255 -8.17 17.82 -21.33
CA GLU A 255 -8.21 19.09 -22.06
C GLU A 255 -7.27 20.13 -21.44
N ASN A 256 -7.22 20.19 -20.11
CA ASN A 256 -6.29 21.04 -19.38
C ASN A 256 -4.83 20.67 -19.66
N PHE A 257 -4.51 19.37 -19.72
CA PHE A 257 -3.17 18.90 -20.07
C PHE A 257 -2.76 19.31 -21.49
N ILE A 258 -3.61 19.05 -22.49
CA ILE A 258 -3.36 19.44 -23.89
C ILE A 258 -3.18 20.94 -24.04
N LYS A 259 -4.06 21.73 -23.41
CA LYS A 259 -4.01 23.19 -23.46
C LYS A 259 -2.76 23.74 -22.81
N ARG A 260 -2.39 23.25 -21.62
CA ARG A 260 -1.21 23.71 -20.87
C ARG A 260 0.09 23.46 -21.63
N PHE A 261 0.18 22.33 -22.33
CA PHE A 261 1.37 21.94 -23.08
C PHE A 261 1.28 22.23 -24.58
N ASN A 262 0.27 22.98 -25.04
CA ASN A 262 0.06 23.32 -26.45
C ASN A 262 0.30 22.12 -27.39
N LEU A 263 -0.24 20.95 -27.03
CA LEU A 263 0.01 19.72 -27.76
C LEU A 263 -0.80 19.75 -29.06
N LYS A 264 -0.10 19.84 -30.19
CA LYS A 264 -0.71 19.88 -31.52
C LYS A 264 -1.38 18.54 -31.82
N LEU A 265 -2.70 18.56 -31.98
CA LEU A 265 -3.43 17.42 -32.52
C LEU A 265 -3.10 17.34 -34.02
N THR A 266 -2.16 16.48 -34.42
CA THR A 266 -1.75 16.40 -35.84
C THR A 266 -2.92 15.96 -36.71
N SER A 267 -3.17 16.67 -37.81
CA SER A 267 -4.28 16.45 -38.74
C SER A 267 -4.29 15.08 -39.43
N SER A 268 -3.16 14.37 -39.48
CA SER A 268 -3.11 12.97 -39.93
C SER A 268 -3.83 11.98 -38.99
N TRP A 269 -4.11 12.38 -37.75
CA TRP A 269 -4.86 11.58 -36.77
C TRP A 269 -6.38 11.81 -36.80
N PHE A 270 -6.88 12.79 -37.56
CA PHE A 270 -8.32 13.06 -37.68
C PHE A 270 -9.07 11.97 -38.48
N LEU A 271 -8.34 11.11 -39.21
CA LEU A 271 -8.87 9.97 -39.97
C LEU A 271 -8.99 8.66 -39.17
N LEU A 272 -8.40 8.60 -37.96
CA LEU A 272 -8.68 7.52 -37.02
C LEU A 272 -9.97 7.89 -36.27
N SER A 273 -10.97 7.00 -36.28
CA SER A 273 -12.29 7.29 -35.70
C SER A 273 -12.16 8.03 -34.36
N VAL A 274 -12.96 9.08 -34.18
CA VAL A 274 -12.98 9.97 -33.00
C VAL A 274 -12.87 9.21 -31.66
N LEU A 275 -13.42 7.99 -31.62
CA LEU A 275 -13.33 7.05 -30.50
C LEU A 275 -11.92 6.51 -30.21
N LYS A 276 -11.14 6.10 -31.23
CA LYS A 276 -9.80 5.50 -31.04
C LYS A 276 -8.76 6.55 -30.59
N PHE A 277 -8.96 7.80 -30.98
CA PHE A 277 -8.12 8.94 -30.62
C PHE A 277 -8.34 9.41 -29.17
N LYS A 278 -9.60 9.52 -28.73
CA LYS A 278 -9.95 9.82 -27.33
C LYS A 278 -9.34 8.79 -26.37
N ILE A 279 -9.30 7.52 -26.78
CA ILE A 279 -8.71 6.41 -26.01
C ILE A 279 -7.17 6.55 -25.88
N LEU A 280 -6.46 6.85 -26.97
CA LEU A 280 -4.99 6.92 -26.98
C LEU A 280 -4.43 7.98 -26.02
N PHE A 281 -5.15 9.09 -25.89
CA PHE A 281 -4.73 10.24 -25.12
C PHE A 281 -5.21 10.22 -23.65
N ILE A 282 -6.36 9.61 -23.36
CA ILE A 282 -6.77 9.28 -21.99
C ILE A 282 -5.74 8.33 -21.34
N ASP A 283 -5.15 7.43 -22.13
CA ASP A 283 -4.08 6.56 -21.64
C ASP A 283 -2.81 7.35 -21.26
N ASP A 284 -2.52 8.51 -21.86
CA ASP A 284 -1.29 9.28 -21.58
C ASP A 284 -1.24 9.84 -20.15
N LEU A 285 -2.32 10.48 -19.69
CA LEU A 285 -2.36 11.01 -18.32
C LEU A 285 -2.34 9.89 -17.28
N LYS A 286 -2.95 8.75 -17.59
CA LYS A 286 -2.84 7.54 -16.76
C LYS A 286 -1.41 7.02 -16.70
N ILE A 287 -0.69 7.01 -17.84
CA ILE A 287 0.71 6.62 -17.93
C ILE A 287 1.57 7.60 -17.11
N ILE A 288 1.33 8.91 -17.22
CA ILE A 288 2.02 9.96 -16.44
C ILE A 288 1.78 9.77 -14.94
N PHE A 289 0.52 9.56 -14.52
CA PHE A 289 0.16 9.29 -13.13
C PHE A 289 0.88 8.05 -12.60
N LEU A 290 0.92 6.96 -13.38
CA LEU A 290 1.64 5.75 -12.99
C LEU A 290 3.16 5.95 -12.94
N ALA A 291 3.75 6.66 -13.92
CA ALA A 291 5.18 6.96 -13.94
C ALA A 291 5.59 7.76 -12.69
N CYS A 292 4.87 8.86 -12.42
CA CYS A 292 5.01 9.65 -11.20
C CYS A 292 4.89 8.77 -9.95
N ALA A 293 3.82 7.96 -9.86
CA ALA A 293 3.58 7.15 -8.68
C ALA A 293 4.68 6.11 -8.40
N TYR A 294 5.18 5.42 -9.43
CA TYR A 294 6.26 4.46 -9.26
C TYR A 294 7.58 5.14 -8.89
N GLU A 295 7.92 6.28 -9.51
CA GLU A 295 9.15 7.01 -9.16
C GLU A 295 9.10 7.59 -7.77
N VAL A 296 7.99 8.22 -7.37
CA VAL A 296 7.80 8.72 -6.00
C VAL A 296 7.88 7.59 -4.97
N ALA A 297 7.35 6.40 -5.31
CA ALA A 297 7.49 5.24 -4.45
C ALA A 297 8.93 4.74 -4.37
N ALA A 298 9.71 4.82 -5.45
CA ALA A 298 11.06 4.31 -5.51
C ALA A 298 12.15 5.28 -5.01
N MET A 299 11.91 6.58 -5.04
CA MET A 299 12.92 7.62 -4.77
C MET A 299 13.44 7.56 -3.32
N ASP A 300 14.70 7.94 -3.12
CA ASP A 300 15.30 8.15 -1.79
C ASP A 300 14.78 9.47 -1.16
N ASP A 301 15.02 9.68 0.13
CA ASP A 301 14.58 10.89 0.85
C ASP A 301 15.29 12.17 0.37
N ASN A 302 16.46 12.03 -0.26
CA ASN A 302 17.27 13.15 -0.78
C ASN A 302 17.09 13.39 -2.29
N ASP A 303 16.27 12.57 -2.96
CA ASP A 303 16.07 12.70 -4.40
C ASP A 303 15.18 13.90 -4.73
N ASP A 304 15.46 14.52 -5.88
CA ASP A 304 14.56 15.48 -6.48
C ASP A 304 13.20 14.85 -6.82
N LEU A 305 12.13 15.63 -6.71
CA LEU A 305 10.81 15.18 -7.15
C LEU A 305 10.84 14.75 -8.63
N SER A 306 10.24 13.59 -8.91
CA SER A 306 10.05 13.07 -10.26
C SER A 306 9.48 14.13 -11.22
N PRO A 307 10.16 14.42 -12.33
CA PRO A 307 9.66 15.33 -13.35
C PRO A 307 8.33 14.88 -13.98
N TRP A 308 8.00 13.59 -13.93
CA TRP A 308 6.70 13.08 -14.38
C TRP A 308 5.55 13.62 -13.53
N CYS A 309 5.77 13.84 -12.24
CA CYS A 309 4.77 14.45 -11.35
C CYS A 309 4.49 15.91 -11.69
N SER A 310 5.45 16.63 -12.30
CA SER A 310 5.28 18.03 -12.72
C SER A 310 4.31 18.19 -13.91
N LEU A 311 4.04 17.10 -14.63
CA LEU A 311 3.07 17.07 -15.71
C LEU A 311 1.61 17.02 -15.22
N LEU A 312 1.39 16.82 -13.92
CA LEU A 312 0.07 16.74 -13.32
C LEU A 312 -0.22 18.00 -12.49
N THR A 313 -1.49 18.37 -12.40
CA THR A 313 -1.99 19.45 -11.55
C THR A 313 -2.60 18.87 -10.27
N PRO A 314 -2.80 19.67 -9.21
CA PRO A 314 -3.55 19.26 -8.04
C PRO A 314 -4.96 18.73 -8.33
N TYR A 315 -5.56 19.11 -9.46
CA TYR A 315 -6.84 18.57 -9.93
C TYR A 315 -6.72 17.15 -10.49
N ASP A 316 -5.62 16.85 -11.20
CA ASP A 316 -5.45 15.57 -11.89
C ASP A 316 -5.31 14.41 -10.89
N TYR A 317 -4.55 14.60 -9.80
CA TYR A 317 -4.28 13.53 -8.85
C TYR A 317 -5.50 12.87 -8.22
N PRO A 318 -6.44 13.60 -7.60
CA PRO A 318 -7.64 12.97 -7.05
C PRO A 318 -8.50 12.34 -8.15
N VAL A 319 -8.54 12.89 -9.38
CA VAL A 319 -9.26 12.30 -10.51
C VAL A 319 -8.67 10.92 -10.86
N TRP A 320 -7.37 10.85 -11.08
CA TRP A 320 -6.70 9.60 -11.48
C TRP A 320 -6.61 8.58 -10.34
N GLU A 321 -6.50 9.05 -9.11
CA GLU A 321 -6.64 8.20 -7.92
C GLU A 321 -8.04 7.59 -7.83
N TYR A 322 -9.09 8.40 -7.96
CA TYR A 322 -10.47 7.93 -7.84
C TYR A 322 -10.81 6.91 -8.93
N LEU A 323 -10.35 7.14 -10.15
CA LEU A 323 -10.45 6.16 -11.23
C LEU A 323 -9.78 4.82 -10.84
N ALA A 324 -8.58 4.86 -10.26
CA ALA A 324 -7.89 3.66 -9.81
C ALA A 324 -8.61 2.97 -8.64
N ASP A 325 -9.13 3.75 -7.69
CA ASP A 325 -9.87 3.27 -6.53
C ASP A 325 -11.19 2.61 -6.92
N LEU A 326 -11.95 3.17 -7.88
CA LEU A 326 -13.14 2.51 -8.45
C LEU A 326 -12.78 1.13 -9.02
N LYS A 327 -11.66 1.02 -9.75
CA LYS A 327 -11.20 -0.26 -10.26
C LYS A 327 -10.90 -1.25 -9.14
N HIS A 328 -10.20 -0.82 -8.09
CA HIS A 328 -9.83 -1.67 -6.96
C HIS A 328 -11.06 -2.07 -6.13
N TYR A 329 -11.96 -1.14 -5.86
CA TYR A 329 -13.20 -1.34 -5.11
C TYR A 329 -14.07 -2.43 -5.76
N TRP A 330 -14.38 -2.24 -7.05
CA TRP A 330 -15.31 -3.11 -7.77
C TRP A 330 -14.71 -4.47 -8.10
N ARG A 331 -13.40 -4.52 -8.36
CA ARG A 331 -12.73 -5.77 -8.72
C ARG A 331 -12.19 -6.57 -7.55
N LYS A 332 -11.89 -5.97 -6.39
CA LYS A 332 -11.07 -6.65 -5.35
C LYS A 332 -11.52 -6.40 -3.92
N SER A 333 -12.61 -5.64 -3.72
CA SER A 333 -13.08 -5.25 -2.39
C SER A 333 -14.61 -5.25 -2.38
N TYR A 334 -15.25 -4.29 -1.73
CA TYR A 334 -16.70 -4.21 -1.48
C TYR A 334 -17.63 -4.15 -2.71
N GLY A 335 -17.13 -4.17 -3.94
CA GLY A 335 -17.96 -4.21 -5.14
C GLY A 335 -18.97 -5.36 -5.15
N TYR A 336 -18.48 -6.56 -4.85
CA TYR A 336 -19.21 -7.82 -4.83
C TYR A 336 -18.77 -8.68 -3.66
N GLU A 337 -19.71 -9.44 -3.09
CA GLU A 337 -19.44 -10.35 -1.98
C GLU A 337 -18.35 -11.38 -2.32
N LEU A 338 -18.42 -11.96 -3.52
CA LEU A 338 -17.42 -12.89 -4.05
C LEU A 338 -15.98 -12.34 -4.02
N ASN A 339 -15.78 -11.03 -4.07
CA ASN A 339 -14.44 -10.44 -4.02
C ASN A 339 -13.75 -10.73 -2.68
N TYR A 340 -14.49 -10.75 -1.57
CA TYR A 340 -13.94 -10.92 -0.23
C TYR A 340 -14.25 -12.28 0.40
N GLU A 341 -15.30 -12.99 -0.04
CA GLU A 341 -15.56 -14.38 0.37
C GLU A 341 -14.38 -15.32 0.06
N GLN A 342 -13.70 -15.10 -1.07
CA GLN A 342 -12.52 -15.88 -1.43
C GLN A 342 -11.35 -15.73 -0.43
N SER A 343 -11.36 -14.70 0.43
CA SER A 343 -10.35 -14.50 1.47
C SER A 343 -10.64 -15.22 2.78
N CYS A 344 -11.85 -15.79 2.93
CA CYS A 344 -12.28 -16.50 4.14
C CYS A 344 -11.31 -17.61 4.59
N PRO A 345 -10.68 -18.42 3.71
CA PRO A 345 -9.69 -19.40 4.16
C PRO A 345 -8.49 -18.78 4.89
N LEU A 346 -7.96 -17.65 4.39
CA LEU A 346 -6.85 -16.96 5.05
C LEU A 346 -7.30 -16.30 6.36
N LEU A 347 -8.46 -15.63 6.36
CA LEU A 347 -8.99 -15.02 7.58
C LEU A 347 -9.29 -16.07 8.66
N GLY A 348 -9.84 -17.22 8.26
CA GLY A 348 -10.09 -18.37 9.13
C GLY A 348 -8.79 -18.91 9.74
N GLU A 349 -7.74 -19.07 8.95
CA GLU A 349 -6.42 -19.49 9.44
C GLU A 349 -5.84 -18.48 10.45
N ILE A 350 -5.92 -17.18 10.17
CA ILE A 350 -5.47 -16.13 11.09
C ILE A 350 -6.21 -16.23 12.43
N ILE A 351 -7.55 -16.27 12.39
CA ILE A 351 -8.39 -16.37 13.59
C ILE A 351 -8.11 -17.67 14.35
N GLN A 352 -7.92 -18.80 13.65
CA GLN A 352 -7.61 -20.08 14.27
C GLN A 352 -6.26 -20.05 15.01
N GLN A 353 -5.24 -19.39 14.45
CA GLN A 353 -3.95 -19.23 15.13
C GLN A 353 -4.09 -18.39 16.41
N ILE A 354 -4.85 -17.28 16.34
CA ILE A 354 -5.13 -16.43 17.51
C ILE A 354 -5.89 -17.22 18.58
N TYR A 355 -6.92 -17.97 18.18
CA TYR A 355 -7.71 -18.84 19.05
C TYR A 355 -6.81 -19.85 19.78
N ASN A 356 -5.95 -20.56 19.04
CA ASN A 356 -5.05 -21.56 19.59
C ASN A 356 -4.06 -20.96 20.60
N VAL A 357 -3.55 -19.76 20.33
CA VAL A 357 -2.65 -19.06 21.24
C VAL A 357 -3.37 -18.66 22.53
N ALA A 358 -4.59 -18.10 22.43
CA ALA A 358 -5.37 -17.73 23.61
C ALA A 358 -5.62 -18.93 24.54
N ILE A 359 -6.02 -20.07 23.97
CA ILE A 359 -6.24 -21.32 24.72
C ILE A 359 -4.95 -21.84 25.35
N ASN A 360 -3.84 -21.86 24.61
CA ASN A 360 -2.57 -22.36 25.14
C ASN A 360 -2.00 -21.43 26.22
N PHE A 361 -2.14 -20.12 26.07
CA PHE A 361 -1.75 -19.15 27.08
C PHE A 361 -2.56 -19.32 28.37
N GLN A 362 -3.87 -19.57 28.26
CA GLN A 362 -4.72 -19.89 29.41
C GLN A 362 -4.30 -21.21 30.09
N LYS A 363 -4.02 -22.26 29.31
CA LYS A 363 -3.57 -23.56 29.84
C LYS A 363 -2.25 -23.45 30.60
N ASP A 364 -1.39 -22.52 30.20
CA ASP A 364 -0.12 -22.24 30.85
C ASP A 364 -0.22 -21.13 31.91
N ASN A 365 -1.38 -21.00 32.57
CA ASN A 365 -1.64 -20.05 33.64
C ASN A 365 -1.25 -18.59 33.30
N TYR A 366 -1.46 -18.20 32.04
CA TYR A 366 -1.16 -16.85 31.53
C TYR A 366 0.34 -16.47 31.64
N SER A 367 1.23 -17.45 31.58
CA SER A 367 2.69 -17.24 31.65
C SER A 367 3.24 -16.52 30.42
N GLN A 368 3.70 -15.29 30.61
CA GLN A 368 4.39 -14.53 29.56
C GLN A 368 5.75 -15.12 29.16
N ASN A 369 6.31 -16.05 29.94
CA ASN A 369 7.62 -16.63 29.68
C ASN A 369 7.56 -18.02 29.04
N ASN A 370 6.40 -18.41 28.49
CA ASN A 370 6.27 -19.68 27.79
C ASN A 370 7.17 -19.73 26.53
N PRO A 371 8.19 -20.61 26.49
CA PRO A 371 9.14 -20.69 25.39
C PRO A 371 8.60 -21.43 24.16
N THR A 372 7.46 -22.13 24.26
CA THR A 372 6.83 -22.87 23.15
C THR A 372 5.58 -22.18 22.61
N LEU A 373 5.12 -21.10 23.26
CA LEU A 373 3.95 -20.36 22.80
C LEU A 373 4.23 -19.72 21.44
N HIS A 374 3.27 -19.85 20.52
CA HIS A 374 3.34 -19.21 19.21
C HIS A 374 3.11 -17.70 19.35
N ARG A 375 4.15 -16.90 19.10
CA ARG A 375 4.18 -15.45 19.35
C ARG A 375 3.88 -14.60 18.13
N GLY A 376 4.13 -15.10 16.93
CA GLY A 376 3.73 -14.35 15.76
C GLY A 376 3.68 -15.09 14.44
N SER A 377 2.89 -14.55 13.52
CA SER A 377 2.76 -15.01 12.15
C SER A 377 2.81 -13.83 11.18
N PHE A 378 3.72 -13.89 10.22
CA PHE A 378 3.90 -12.83 9.22
C PHE A 378 3.63 -13.38 7.83
N TRP A 379 2.66 -12.81 7.12
CA TRP A 379 2.16 -13.28 5.84
C TRP A 379 2.46 -12.27 4.72
N PHE A 380 3.14 -12.67 3.65
CA PHE A 380 3.53 -11.79 2.55
C PHE A 380 2.73 -12.07 1.28
N GLY A 381 1.84 -11.16 0.92
CA GLY A 381 0.91 -11.28 -0.20
C GLY A 381 0.88 -10.05 -1.12
N HIS A 382 -0.30 -9.79 -1.66
CA HIS A 382 -0.54 -8.79 -2.70
C HIS A 382 -1.58 -7.76 -2.28
N ALA A 383 -1.76 -6.70 -3.07
CA ALA A 383 -2.93 -5.83 -2.90
C ALA A 383 -4.23 -6.63 -3.10
N GLU A 384 -4.19 -7.60 -4.02
CA GLU A 384 -5.22 -8.62 -4.26
C GLU A 384 -5.45 -9.57 -3.08
N THR A 385 -4.58 -9.58 -2.06
CA THR A 385 -4.76 -10.35 -0.82
C THR A 385 -5.29 -9.45 0.30
N VAL A 386 -4.69 -8.26 0.46
CA VAL A 386 -5.03 -7.30 1.52
C VAL A 386 -6.43 -6.71 1.34
N LEU A 387 -6.79 -6.26 0.13
CA LEU A 387 -8.08 -5.62 -0.14
C LEU A 387 -9.29 -6.54 0.17
N PRO A 388 -9.28 -7.83 -0.22
CA PRO A 388 -10.31 -8.78 0.19
C PRO A 388 -10.41 -9.00 1.70
N ILE A 389 -9.27 -9.13 2.40
CA ILE A 389 -9.27 -9.33 3.86
C ILE A 389 -9.87 -8.12 4.58
N VAL A 390 -9.43 -6.92 4.22
CA VAL A 390 -9.98 -5.67 4.75
C VAL A 390 -11.49 -5.57 4.47
N ALA A 391 -11.91 -5.97 3.27
CA ALA A 391 -13.33 -6.02 2.93
C ALA A 391 -14.12 -7.03 3.77
N ALA A 392 -13.61 -8.24 3.96
CA ALA A 392 -14.25 -9.28 4.78
C ALA A 392 -14.41 -8.85 6.25
N LEU A 393 -13.47 -8.03 6.75
CA LEU A 393 -13.54 -7.45 8.10
C LEU A 393 -14.52 -6.27 8.21
N GLY A 394 -15.01 -5.72 7.10
CA GLY A 394 -15.95 -4.60 7.09
C GLY A 394 -15.35 -3.23 7.44
N ILE A 395 -14.02 -3.09 7.44
CA ILE A 395 -13.30 -1.85 7.79
C ILE A 395 -12.92 -1.03 6.54
N PHE A 396 -13.05 0.30 6.58
CA PHE A 396 -13.09 1.17 5.39
C PHE A 396 -14.32 0.95 4.50
N ASN A 397 -15.47 0.69 5.13
CA ASN A 397 -16.76 0.63 4.47
C ASN A 397 -17.62 1.84 4.88
N SER A 398 -17.89 2.73 3.93
CA SER A 398 -18.74 3.91 4.14
C SER A 398 -20.20 3.58 4.49
N SER A 399 -20.60 2.31 4.41
CA SER A 399 -21.94 1.86 4.84
C SER A 399 -22.05 1.68 6.36
N VAL A 400 -20.92 1.59 7.08
CA VAL A 400 -20.93 1.40 8.54
C VAL A 400 -21.56 2.62 9.21
N GLY A 401 -22.60 2.38 10.03
CA GLY A 401 -23.35 3.45 10.70
C GLY A 401 -24.48 4.06 9.86
N HIS A 402 -24.70 3.58 8.63
CA HIS A 402 -25.77 4.03 7.75
C HIS A 402 -26.83 2.92 7.54
N SER A 403 -28.09 3.33 7.37
CA SER A 403 -29.21 2.41 7.09
C SER A 403 -29.20 1.89 5.64
N THR A 404 -28.40 2.51 4.77
CA THR A 404 -28.30 2.18 3.34
C THR A 404 -26.88 1.76 2.98
N LEU A 405 -26.76 0.91 1.96
CA LEU A 405 -25.46 0.52 1.41
C LEU A 405 -24.83 1.69 0.63
N HIS A 406 -23.68 2.19 1.09
CA HIS A 406 -22.90 3.22 0.41
C HIS A 406 -21.75 2.57 -0.36
N LYS A 407 -21.97 2.37 -1.67
CA LYS A 407 -20.92 1.91 -2.59
C LYS A 407 -20.12 3.07 -3.18
N LEU A 408 -18.89 2.80 -3.61
CA LEU A 408 -18.06 3.74 -4.36
C LEU A 408 -18.53 3.79 -5.82
N THR A 409 -19.10 4.90 -6.28
CA THR A 409 -19.71 5.04 -7.61
C THR A 409 -19.11 6.21 -8.39
N ALA A 410 -19.23 6.21 -9.71
CA ALA A 410 -18.64 7.21 -10.59
C ALA A 410 -19.15 8.64 -10.30
N ASP A 411 -20.40 8.78 -9.86
CA ASP A 411 -21.07 10.05 -9.59
C ASP A 411 -20.74 10.67 -8.21
N ARG A 412 -20.02 9.94 -7.35
CA ARG A 412 -19.65 10.40 -5.99
C ARG A 412 -18.26 11.02 -5.88
N PHE A 413 -17.67 11.44 -6.99
CA PHE A 413 -16.35 12.06 -6.98
C PHE A 413 -16.30 13.38 -6.18
N ASP A 414 -17.33 14.23 -6.28
CA ASP A 414 -17.37 15.48 -5.49
C ASP A 414 -17.47 15.20 -3.99
N GLU A 415 -18.26 14.19 -3.59
CA GLU A 415 -18.32 13.73 -2.20
C GLU A 415 -16.93 13.26 -1.74
N ARG A 416 -16.23 12.50 -2.58
CA ARG A 416 -14.85 12.09 -2.30
C ARG A 416 -13.91 13.27 -2.08
N LEU A 417 -13.97 14.30 -2.93
CA LEU A 417 -13.13 15.50 -2.77
C LEU A 417 -13.40 16.20 -1.44
N ARG A 418 -14.68 16.35 -1.05
CA ARG A 418 -15.05 16.94 0.24
C ARG A 418 -14.47 16.12 1.40
N MET A 419 -14.58 14.80 1.35
CA MET A 419 -14.02 13.94 2.39
C MET A 419 -12.48 13.95 2.46
N ILE A 420 -11.77 14.39 1.41
CA ILE A 420 -10.30 14.55 1.42
C ILE A 420 -9.89 15.94 1.90
N TYR A 421 -10.61 16.99 1.48
CA TYR A 421 -10.17 18.38 1.67
C TYR A 421 -10.91 19.15 2.76
N ASP A 422 -12.15 18.77 3.09
CA ASP A 422 -13.00 19.51 4.04
C ASP A 422 -12.89 18.97 5.48
N THR A 423 -12.26 17.81 5.70
CA THR A 423 -12.08 17.24 7.04
C THR A 423 -10.61 17.26 7.47
N ASP A 424 -10.33 17.58 8.73
CA ASP A 424 -8.96 17.55 9.28
C ASP A 424 -8.39 16.13 9.41
N VAL A 425 -9.26 15.13 9.35
CA VAL A 425 -8.93 13.71 9.31
C VAL A 425 -9.79 13.07 8.23
N PRO A 426 -9.21 12.41 7.22
CA PRO A 426 -9.96 11.60 6.26
C PRO A 426 -10.85 10.62 7.01
N SER A 427 -12.11 10.43 6.56
CA SER A 427 -13.02 9.52 7.26
C SER A 427 -12.37 8.14 7.45
N PRO A 428 -12.33 7.57 8.68
CA PRO A 428 -11.73 6.25 8.92
C PRO A 428 -12.49 5.13 8.19
N THR A 429 -13.71 5.41 7.70
CA THR A 429 -14.52 4.48 6.90
C THR A 429 -14.34 4.67 5.39
N MET A 430 -13.53 5.64 4.95
CA MET A 430 -13.31 5.92 3.54
C MET A 430 -12.50 4.80 2.87
N PHE A 431 -13.07 4.17 1.85
CA PHE A 431 -12.29 3.30 0.97
C PHE A 431 -11.30 4.11 0.13
N ARG A 432 -10.00 3.99 0.41
CA ARG A 432 -8.93 4.58 -0.41
C ARG A 432 -7.79 3.59 -0.53
N THR A 433 -7.39 3.25 -1.76
CA THR A 433 -6.40 2.17 -1.92
C THR A 433 -5.01 2.57 -1.43
N SER A 434 -4.69 3.87 -1.45
CA SER A 434 -3.43 4.39 -0.90
C SER A 434 -3.31 4.23 0.62
N TYR A 435 -4.44 4.13 1.33
CA TYR A 435 -4.51 3.85 2.75
C TYR A 435 -4.47 2.36 3.02
N ILE A 436 -5.34 1.62 2.34
CA ILE A 436 -5.61 0.22 2.65
C ILE A 436 -4.48 -0.69 2.16
N ALA A 437 -3.98 -0.43 0.96
CA ALA A 437 -2.97 -1.25 0.33
C ALA A 437 -2.00 -0.36 -0.47
N PRO A 438 -1.21 0.53 0.16
CA PRO A 438 0.00 1.08 -0.46
C PRO A 438 1.05 -0.02 -0.67
N PHE A 439 2.20 0.30 -1.30
CA PHE A 439 3.36 -0.59 -1.19
C PHE A 439 3.71 -0.83 0.28
N ALA A 440 4.08 -2.08 0.62
CA ALA A 440 4.30 -2.54 2.00
C ALA A 440 3.12 -2.33 2.98
N GLY A 441 1.93 -1.96 2.48
CA GLY A 441 0.71 -1.84 3.28
C GLY A 441 0.39 -3.13 4.02
N ASN A 442 -0.09 -3.02 5.26
CA ASN A 442 -0.27 -4.16 6.14
C ASN A 442 -1.50 -4.02 7.04
N VAL A 443 -1.99 -5.18 7.49
CA VAL A 443 -3.05 -5.33 8.49
C VAL A 443 -2.53 -6.23 9.59
N ALA A 444 -2.52 -5.73 10.82
CA ALA A 444 -2.05 -6.44 12.00
C ALA A 444 -3.21 -6.79 12.92
N PHE A 445 -3.18 -8.01 13.42
CA PHE A 445 -4.11 -8.59 14.36
C PHE A 445 -3.36 -8.87 15.65
N LEU A 446 -3.69 -8.11 16.69
CA LEU A 446 -2.98 -8.12 17.96
C LEU A 446 -3.85 -8.76 19.03
N LEU A 447 -3.31 -9.78 19.70
CA LEU A 447 -3.96 -10.43 20.85
C LEU A 447 -3.35 -9.88 22.14
N TYR A 448 -4.18 -9.26 22.96
CA TYR A 448 -3.82 -8.75 24.27
C TYR A 448 -4.48 -9.57 25.38
N TYR A 449 -3.76 -9.76 26.48
CA TYR A 449 -4.27 -10.28 27.74
C TYR A 449 -4.47 -9.12 28.73
N CYS A 450 -5.68 -9.04 29.28
CA CYS A 450 -6.17 -7.94 30.10
C CYS A 450 -6.84 -8.50 31.37
N PRO A 451 -6.10 -8.78 32.46
CA PRO A 451 -6.66 -9.39 33.67
C PRO A 451 -7.68 -8.48 34.38
N ASP A 452 -7.52 -7.16 34.25
CA ASP A 452 -8.33 -6.16 34.97
C ASP A 452 -9.57 -5.69 34.20
N LEU A 453 -9.70 -6.07 32.92
CA LEU A 453 -10.86 -5.76 32.10
C LEU A 453 -11.82 -6.95 32.17
N GLY A 454 -12.79 -6.88 33.09
CA GLY A 454 -13.90 -7.85 33.12
C GLY A 454 -14.54 -8.01 31.73
N VAL A 455 -15.09 -9.21 31.46
CA VAL A 455 -15.58 -9.67 30.15
C VAL A 455 -16.22 -8.55 29.30
N LEU A 456 -15.46 -8.00 28.35
CA LEU A 456 -15.96 -7.07 27.35
C LEU A 456 -16.94 -7.81 26.45
N LYS A 457 -18.21 -7.38 26.46
CA LYS A 457 -19.34 -8.07 25.80
C LYS A 457 -19.35 -7.99 24.26
N SER A 458 -18.33 -7.44 23.59
CA SER A 458 -18.46 -7.07 22.16
C SER A 458 -17.25 -7.36 21.25
N LEU A 459 -16.33 -8.23 21.63
CA LEU A 459 -15.32 -8.80 20.72
C LEU A 459 -15.12 -10.27 21.09
N LEU A 460 -15.06 -11.16 20.11
CA LEU A 460 -14.88 -12.63 20.23
C LEU A 460 -14.26 -13.03 21.59
N ALA A 461 -15.12 -13.34 22.57
CA ALA A 461 -14.74 -13.26 23.96
C ALA A 461 -14.20 -14.59 24.48
N PHE A 462 -12.89 -14.63 24.72
CA PHE A 462 -12.33 -15.44 25.79
C PHE A 462 -12.30 -14.58 27.05
N PRO A 463 -12.55 -15.13 28.25
CA PRO A 463 -12.36 -14.39 29.49
C PRO A 463 -10.93 -13.80 29.53
N ASN A 464 -10.82 -12.47 29.70
CA ASN A 464 -9.57 -11.72 29.85
C ASN A 464 -8.73 -11.46 28.57
N PHE A 465 -9.21 -11.77 27.36
CA PHE A 465 -8.49 -11.42 26.13
C PHE A 465 -9.24 -10.38 25.29
N MET A 466 -8.47 -9.52 24.63
CA MET A 466 -8.99 -8.54 23.68
C MET A 466 -8.24 -8.64 22.36
N PHE A 467 -9.00 -8.56 21.27
CA PHE A 467 -8.51 -8.63 19.90
C PHE A 467 -8.57 -7.26 19.25
N PHE A 468 -7.48 -6.82 18.62
CA PHE A 468 -7.43 -5.53 17.96
C PHE A 468 -6.89 -5.66 16.54
N ILE A 469 -7.48 -4.90 15.62
CA ILE A 469 -7.05 -4.81 14.23
C ILE A 469 -6.41 -3.44 14.05
N ASN A 470 -5.11 -3.41 13.80
CA ASN A 470 -4.40 -2.20 13.43
C ASN A 470 -4.09 -2.20 11.93
N ILE A 471 -4.34 -1.08 11.27
CA ILE A 471 -4.02 -0.84 9.87
C ILE A 471 -3.24 0.46 9.87
N SER A 472 -1.94 0.39 9.54
CA SER A 472 -0.93 1.47 9.58
C SER A 472 -0.08 1.61 10.86
N ASP A 473 1.16 2.10 10.64
CA ASP A 473 2.27 2.41 11.55
C ASP A 473 2.26 1.71 12.94
N VAL A 474 2.84 0.50 12.94
CA VAL A 474 3.35 -0.18 14.14
C VAL A 474 4.79 0.23 14.41
#